data_AF-A0A7U9KP44-F1
#
_entry.id   AF-A0A7U9KP44-F1
#
_cell.length_a   1.000
_cell.length_b   1.000
_cell.length_c   1.000
_cell.angle_alpha   90.00
_cell.angle_beta   90.00
_cell.angle_gamma   90.00
#
_symmetry.space_group_name_H-M   'P 1'
#
loop_
_entity.id
_entity.type
_entity.pdbx_description
1 polymer ?
#
loop_
_entity_poly.entity_id
_entity_poly.type
_entity_poly.pdbx_seq_one_letter_code
_entity_poly.pdbx_strand_id
1 'polypeptide(L)'
;MPEMTRRRLLSAAGAVGGAATLSLLPPSVQAAVAAGPVRGGSLRDIEHVVLLMQENRSFDHYFGTLRGVRGFADPHAPQLPGGRPVFYQPDAQHPDGYLLPFRLNTHESSAQAIPSTSHAWAVQHEALNGGKMDRWLPAHRKADGVNGPYVMGYHTREDIPFQYALADAFTVCDNYFCSVLGPTWPNRLYWMTGTIDPGGTRGGPVISNTAPRPYRWTTYAERLQKAGISWRVYQEQDNYGCNMLEEFQRFRDAKPGDPLYERGMRRLPAGTFEDDARNDRLPAVSWIIPTSYQSEHPAYLPAAGADYVAKKIEAIADNREVWRKTAFILDYDENDGLFDHVIPPSPPAGTPDEFVGGLPIGAASVSRA
;
A
#
# COMPACT_ATOMS: atom_id res chain seq x y z
N MET A 1 33.79 0.28 -38.86
CA MET A 1 32.78 -0.17 -37.89
C MET A 1 32.65 0.91 -36.83
N PRO A 2 31.46 1.40 -36.48
CA PRO A 2 31.34 2.46 -35.48
C PRO A 2 31.73 1.93 -34.09
N GLU A 3 32.57 2.66 -33.36
CA GLU A 3 33.07 2.27 -32.04
C GLU A 3 31.94 2.13 -31.01
N MET A 4 31.97 1.03 -30.25
CA MET A 4 31.09 0.82 -29.11
C MET A 4 31.57 1.66 -27.92
N THR A 5 30.77 2.65 -27.50
CA THR A 5 31.03 3.43 -26.29
C THR A 5 30.31 2.84 -25.08
N ARG A 6 30.85 3.02 -23.86
CA ARG A 6 30.23 2.56 -22.60
C ARG A 6 28.76 3.03 -22.45
N ARG A 7 28.44 4.23 -22.93
CA ARG A 7 27.07 4.78 -22.92
C ARG A 7 26.12 4.00 -23.84
N ARG A 8 26.59 3.57 -25.02
CA ARG A 8 25.83 2.71 -25.93
C ARG A 8 25.66 1.29 -25.40
N LEU A 9 26.67 0.78 -24.70
CA LEU A 9 26.63 -0.54 -24.06
C LEU A 9 25.63 -0.57 -22.89
N LEU A 10 25.57 0.50 -22.08
CA LEU A 10 24.58 0.65 -21.00
C LEU A 10 23.15 0.83 -21.54
N SER A 11 22.96 1.59 -22.64
CA SER A 11 21.63 1.69 -23.27
C SER A 11 21.19 0.39 -23.96
N ALA A 12 22.13 -0.42 -24.48
CA ALA A 12 21.82 -1.70 -25.09
C ALA A 12 21.57 -2.81 -24.05
N ALA A 13 22.31 -2.81 -22.94
CA ALA A 13 22.09 -3.73 -21.83
C ALA A 13 20.76 -3.45 -21.09
N GLY A 14 20.40 -2.18 -20.92
CA GLY A 14 19.08 -1.78 -20.39
C GLY A 14 17.92 -2.17 -21.32
N ALA A 15 18.12 -2.12 -22.64
CA ALA A 15 17.08 -2.49 -23.62
C ALA A 15 16.80 -4.00 -23.66
N VAL A 16 17.81 -4.86 -23.48
CA VAL A 16 17.62 -6.32 -23.55
C VAL A 16 17.08 -6.90 -22.23
N GLY A 17 17.47 -6.35 -21.08
CA GLY A 17 16.91 -6.72 -19.77
C GLY A 17 15.51 -6.14 -19.50
N GLY A 18 15.26 -4.90 -19.92
CA GLY A 18 13.97 -4.22 -19.73
C GLY A 18 12.86 -4.65 -20.68
N ALA A 19 13.18 -5.14 -21.88
CA ALA A 19 12.16 -5.62 -22.83
C ALA A 19 11.44 -6.89 -22.34
N ALA A 20 12.13 -7.77 -21.62
CA ALA A 20 11.52 -8.97 -21.04
C ALA A 20 10.60 -8.64 -19.84
N THR A 21 10.97 -7.67 -19.00
CA THR A 21 10.17 -7.28 -17.82
C THR A 21 8.91 -6.49 -18.19
N LEU A 22 8.96 -5.65 -19.23
CA LEU A 22 7.78 -4.92 -19.73
C LEU A 22 6.69 -5.84 -20.31
N SER A 23 7.04 -7.03 -20.80
CA SER A 23 6.08 -7.96 -21.44
C SER A 23 4.94 -8.42 -20.53
N LEU A 24 5.12 -8.29 -19.21
CA LEU A 24 4.13 -8.64 -18.19
C LEU A 24 3.15 -7.50 -17.88
N LEU A 25 3.43 -6.28 -18.36
CA LEU A 25 2.50 -5.16 -18.28
C LEU A 25 1.50 -5.19 -19.44
N PRO A 26 0.32 -4.58 -19.30
CA PRO A 26 -0.64 -4.52 -20.40
C PRO A 26 -0.08 -3.79 -21.63
N PRO A 27 -0.47 -4.17 -22.87
CA PRO A 27 0.11 -3.63 -24.11
C PRO A 27 0.09 -2.10 -24.20
N SER A 28 -1.01 -1.46 -23.79
CA SER A 28 -1.13 0.00 -23.80
C SER A 28 -0.14 0.65 -22.83
N VAL A 29 0.11 0.03 -21.67
CA VAL A 29 1.12 0.48 -20.70
C VAL A 29 2.53 0.33 -21.27
N GLN A 30 2.84 -0.79 -21.91
CA GLN A 30 4.12 -0.99 -22.59
C GLN A 30 4.37 0.10 -23.64
N ALA A 31 3.37 0.39 -24.47
CA ALA A 31 3.47 1.42 -25.49
C ALA A 31 3.63 2.83 -24.90
N ALA A 32 2.95 3.11 -23.77
CA ALA A 32 3.05 4.39 -23.08
C ALA A 32 4.42 4.60 -22.41
N VAL A 33 4.95 3.57 -21.73
CA VAL A 33 6.30 3.58 -21.15
C VAL A 33 7.36 3.74 -22.24
N ALA A 34 7.24 3.00 -23.35
CA ALA A 34 8.16 3.09 -24.47
C ALA A 34 8.16 4.47 -25.16
N ALA A 35 7.03 5.19 -25.13
CA ALA A 35 6.95 6.55 -25.67
C ALA A 35 7.74 7.57 -24.83
N GLY A 36 8.05 7.25 -23.57
CA GLY A 36 8.81 8.11 -22.66
C GLY A 36 8.05 9.35 -22.17
N PRO A 37 8.62 10.08 -21.20
CA PRO A 37 7.99 11.26 -20.63
C PRO A 37 7.94 12.44 -21.62
N VAL A 38 6.96 13.33 -21.43
CA VAL A 38 6.86 14.57 -22.20
C VAL A 38 8.06 15.46 -21.89
N ARG A 39 8.74 15.98 -22.93
CA ARG A 39 9.82 16.94 -22.73
C ARG A 39 9.27 18.26 -22.19
N GLY A 40 9.80 18.71 -21.06
CA GLY A 40 9.42 19.99 -20.45
C GLY A 40 8.15 19.95 -19.59
N GLY A 41 7.63 18.76 -19.29
CA GLY A 41 6.49 18.62 -18.36
C GLY A 41 6.84 19.02 -16.93
N SER A 42 5.82 19.39 -16.16
CA SER A 42 5.89 19.79 -14.76
C SER A 42 4.74 19.18 -13.95
N LEU A 43 4.83 19.20 -12.62
CA LEU A 43 3.73 18.75 -11.75
C LEU A 43 2.43 19.52 -11.96
N ARG A 44 2.47 20.72 -12.57
CA ARG A 44 1.27 21.50 -12.89
C ARG A 44 0.48 20.94 -14.07
N ASP A 45 1.07 20.04 -14.85
CA ASP A 45 0.43 19.38 -15.99
C ASP A 45 -0.37 18.15 -15.56
N ILE A 46 -0.32 17.78 -14.28
CA ILE A 46 -1.14 16.71 -13.71
C ILE A 46 -2.53 17.26 -13.43
N GLU A 47 -3.53 16.73 -14.14
CA GLU A 47 -4.94 17.03 -13.95
C GLU A 47 -5.63 15.99 -13.08
N HIS A 48 -5.12 14.74 -13.05
CA HIS A 48 -5.73 13.63 -12.31
C HIS A 48 -4.73 12.99 -11.33
N VAL A 49 -5.13 12.86 -10.08
CA VAL A 49 -4.47 12.04 -9.07
C VAL A 49 -5.37 10.85 -8.76
N VAL A 50 -4.92 9.65 -9.13
CA VAL A 50 -5.62 8.39 -8.91
C VAL A 50 -4.92 7.64 -7.79
N LEU A 51 -5.67 7.30 -6.75
CA LEU A 51 -5.20 6.69 -5.53
C LEU A 51 -5.87 5.30 -5.42
N LEU A 52 -5.07 4.23 -5.46
CA LEU A 52 -5.52 2.86 -5.23
C LEU A 52 -4.70 2.27 -4.10
N MET A 53 -5.38 1.87 -3.03
CA MET A 53 -4.75 1.25 -1.88
C MET A 53 -5.20 -0.22 -1.79
N GLN A 54 -4.25 -1.15 -1.93
CA GLN A 54 -4.44 -2.57 -1.66
C GLN A 54 -4.33 -2.86 -0.16
N GLU A 55 -4.54 -4.12 0.24
CA GLU A 55 -4.56 -4.59 1.62
C GLU A 55 -3.27 -5.34 1.99
N ASN A 56 -2.78 -5.10 3.21
CA ASN A 56 -2.13 -6.10 4.07
C ASN A 56 -0.84 -6.73 3.50
N ARG A 57 0.15 -5.91 3.12
CA ARG A 57 1.46 -6.35 2.60
C ARG A 57 2.62 -5.49 3.12
N SER A 58 3.62 -6.13 3.74
CA SER A 58 4.89 -5.47 4.04
C SER A 58 5.76 -5.30 2.79
N PHE A 59 6.70 -4.35 2.85
CA PHE A 59 7.61 -4.11 1.74
C PHE A 59 8.55 -5.31 1.53
N ASP A 60 9.17 -5.83 2.59
CA ASP A 60 10.03 -7.02 2.49
C ASP A 60 9.29 -8.26 1.97
N HIS A 61 8.00 -8.42 2.33
CA HIS A 61 7.20 -9.56 1.88
C HIS A 61 7.03 -9.57 0.35
N TYR A 62 6.90 -8.42 -0.32
CA TYR A 62 6.79 -8.36 -1.78
C TYR A 62 8.11 -8.07 -2.48
N PHE A 63 8.88 -7.12 -1.96
CA PHE A 63 10.02 -6.51 -2.64
C PHE A 63 11.34 -6.66 -1.88
N GLY A 64 11.40 -7.45 -0.81
CA GLY A 64 12.64 -7.71 -0.08
C GLY A 64 13.75 -8.34 -0.93
N THR A 65 13.40 -8.97 -2.06
CA THR A 65 14.38 -9.50 -3.04
C THR A 65 14.59 -8.61 -4.27
N LEU A 66 13.89 -7.48 -4.37
CA LEU A 66 14.03 -6.54 -5.48
C LEU A 66 15.43 -5.90 -5.45
N ARG A 67 16.05 -5.73 -6.63
CA ARG A 67 17.37 -5.11 -6.72
C ARG A 67 17.25 -3.59 -6.59
N GLY A 68 18.11 -3.00 -5.77
CA GLY A 68 18.22 -1.53 -5.63
C GLY A 68 17.36 -0.92 -4.53
N VAL A 69 16.65 -1.74 -3.76
CA VAL A 69 15.90 -1.30 -2.57
C VAL A 69 16.60 -1.76 -1.29
N ARG A 70 16.24 -1.17 -0.16
CA ARG A 70 16.54 -1.77 1.14
C ARG A 70 15.66 -3.00 1.33
N GLY A 71 16.27 -4.18 1.21
CA GLY A 71 15.59 -5.48 1.37
C GLY A 71 16.50 -6.48 2.08
N PHE A 72 16.37 -7.78 1.81
CA PHE A 72 17.14 -8.83 2.48
C PHE A 72 18.67 -8.76 2.27
N ALA A 73 19.12 -7.96 1.30
CA ALA A 73 20.52 -7.67 1.06
C ALA A 73 20.99 -6.31 1.62
N ASP A 74 20.20 -5.63 2.46
CA ASP A 74 20.58 -4.35 3.07
C ASP A 74 21.83 -4.51 3.95
N PRO A 75 22.98 -3.89 3.57
CA PRO A 75 24.19 -3.95 4.38
C PRO A 75 24.06 -3.21 5.72
N HIS A 76 23.02 -2.39 5.89
CA HIS A 76 22.73 -1.62 7.10
C HIS A 76 21.51 -2.15 7.87
N ALA A 77 21.09 -3.39 7.60
CA ALA A 77 20.00 -4.02 8.35
C ALA A 77 20.23 -3.89 9.87
N PRO A 78 19.23 -3.47 10.66
CA PRO A 78 19.38 -3.31 12.10
C PRO A 78 19.90 -4.59 12.78
N GLN A 79 20.65 -4.41 13.87
CA GLN A 79 21.08 -5.54 14.70
C GLN A 79 20.12 -5.70 15.88
N LEU A 80 19.75 -6.96 16.16
CA LEU A 80 19.10 -7.34 17.40
C LEU A 80 20.07 -7.16 18.58
N PRO A 81 19.57 -7.09 19.84
CA PRO A 81 20.44 -6.97 21.03
C PRO A 81 21.52 -8.07 21.15
N GLY A 82 21.32 -9.24 20.53
CA GLY A 82 22.30 -10.33 20.46
C GLY A 82 23.35 -10.21 19.36
N GLY A 83 23.38 -9.10 18.61
CA GLY A 83 24.35 -8.82 17.53
C GLY A 83 24.03 -9.48 16.17
N ARG A 84 22.99 -10.32 16.09
CA ARG A 84 22.51 -10.86 14.82
C ARG A 84 21.73 -9.79 14.04
N PRO A 85 21.73 -9.82 12.69
CA PRO A 85 20.82 -9.01 11.89
C PRO A 85 19.36 -9.26 12.29
N VAL A 86 18.50 -8.25 12.12
CA VAL A 86 17.07 -8.28 12.46
C VAL A 86 16.30 -9.40 11.76
N PHE A 87 16.81 -9.94 10.66
CA PHE A 87 16.22 -11.10 9.98
C PHE A 87 16.16 -12.36 10.87
N TYR A 88 17.03 -12.49 11.88
CA TYR A 88 17.07 -13.65 12.78
C TYR A 88 16.03 -13.52 13.91
N GLN A 89 14.74 -13.49 13.55
CA GLN A 89 13.65 -13.27 14.50
C GLN A 89 13.57 -14.40 15.53
N PRO A 90 13.60 -14.11 16.85
CA PRO A 90 13.58 -15.15 17.87
C PRO A 90 12.37 -16.08 17.77
N ASP A 91 12.59 -17.39 17.87
CA ASP A 91 11.53 -18.39 17.88
C ASP A 91 11.90 -19.53 18.84
N ALA A 92 11.28 -19.55 20.01
CA ALA A 92 11.50 -20.61 21.00
C ALA A 92 11.00 -21.99 20.52
N GLN A 93 10.18 -22.04 19.47
CA GLN A 93 9.69 -23.29 18.88
C GLN A 93 10.61 -23.82 17.78
N HIS A 94 11.53 -23.01 17.25
CA HIS A 94 12.48 -23.42 16.22
C HIS A 94 13.76 -23.99 16.86
N PRO A 95 14.32 -25.12 16.38
CA PRO A 95 15.53 -25.73 16.97
C PRO A 95 16.74 -24.80 17.06
N ASP A 96 16.88 -23.87 16.11
CA ASP A 96 17.98 -22.90 16.09
C ASP A 96 17.73 -21.67 17.00
N GLY A 97 16.54 -21.58 17.61
CA GLY A 97 16.11 -20.47 18.46
C GLY A 97 15.68 -19.20 17.71
N TYR A 98 15.65 -19.24 16.38
CA TYR A 98 15.20 -18.16 15.50
C TYR A 98 14.59 -18.73 14.21
N LEU A 99 13.82 -17.89 13.51
CA LEU A 99 13.34 -18.12 12.15
C LEU A 99 13.83 -16.99 11.25
N LEU A 100 14.34 -17.34 10.08
CA LEU A 100 14.71 -16.40 9.02
C LEU A 100 13.52 -16.17 8.08
N PRO A 101 13.48 -15.04 7.34
CA PRO A 101 12.56 -14.90 6.23
C PRO A 101 12.70 -16.09 5.26
N PHE A 102 11.58 -16.61 4.77
CA PHE A 102 11.57 -17.75 3.84
C PHE A 102 10.63 -17.51 2.67
N ARG A 103 11.00 -18.06 1.51
CA ARG A 103 10.20 -17.91 0.29
C ARG A 103 8.90 -18.70 0.36
N LEU A 104 7.80 -18.03 0.07
CA LEU A 104 6.49 -18.60 -0.22
C LEU A 104 6.42 -19.01 -1.70
N ASN A 105 6.99 -20.18 -2.01
CA ASN A 105 7.12 -20.65 -3.39
C ASN A 105 5.76 -21.08 -3.96
N THR A 106 5.24 -20.31 -4.91
CA THR A 106 3.91 -20.51 -5.50
C THR A 106 3.88 -21.57 -6.60
N HIS A 107 5.05 -22.05 -7.04
CA HIS A 107 5.17 -23.14 -8.02
C HIS A 107 5.14 -24.52 -7.36
N GLU A 108 5.40 -24.58 -6.05
CA GLU A 108 5.46 -25.82 -5.27
C GLU A 108 4.31 -25.95 -4.25
N SER A 109 3.63 -24.84 -3.95
CA SER A 109 2.58 -24.79 -2.93
C SER A 109 1.54 -23.72 -3.24
N SER A 110 0.38 -23.79 -2.59
CA SER A 110 -0.68 -22.79 -2.70
C SER A 110 -0.38 -21.49 -1.93
N ALA A 111 0.89 -21.09 -1.86
CA ALA A 111 1.34 -20.00 -0.99
C ALA A 111 1.02 -18.58 -1.50
N GLN A 112 0.27 -18.44 -2.61
CA GLN A 112 -0.27 -17.14 -3.02
C GLN A 112 -1.31 -16.61 -2.04
N ALA A 113 -2.09 -17.49 -1.41
CA ALA A 113 -2.98 -17.12 -0.32
C ALA A 113 -2.43 -17.73 0.96
N ILE A 114 -2.21 -16.89 1.97
CA ILE A 114 -1.76 -17.28 3.30
C ILE A 114 -2.84 -16.92 4.32
N PRO A 115 -2.88 -17.58 5.50
CA PRO A 115 -3.74 -17.10 6.58
C PRO A 115 -3.38 -15.66 6.92
N SER A 116 -4.40 -14.82 7.12
CA SER A 116 -4.17 -13.48 7.68
C SER A 116 -3.66 -13.61 9.11
N THR A 117 -2.66 -12.80 9.44
CA THR A 117 -2.02 -12.72 10.75
C THR A 117 -2.43 -11.45 11.49
N SER A 118 -2.15 -11.39 12.79
CA SER A 118 -2.66 -10.30 13.61
C SER A 118 -1.94 -8.97 13.36
N HIS A 119 -2.63 -8.07 12.67
CA HIS A 119 -2.25 -6.66 12.51
C HIS A 119 -2.94 -5.75 13.55
N ALA A 120 -3.35 -6.30 14.69
CA ALA A 120 -3.95 -5.51 15.75
C ALA A 120 -2.91 -4.55 16.39
N TRP A 121 -3.35 -3.35 16.77
CA TRP A 121 -2.53 -2.34 17.44
C TRP A 121 -1.62 -2.91 18.54
N ALA A 122 -2.19 -3.73 19.44
CA ALA A 122 -1.43 -4.30 20.54
C ALA A 122 -0.33 -5.28 20.09
N VAL A 123 -0.61 -6.10 19.06
CA VAL A 123 0.36 -7.09 18.55
C VAL A 123 1.48 -6.40 17.79
N GLN A 124 1.15 -5.42 16.95
CA GLN A 124 2.14 -4.67 16.19
C GLN A 124 3.10 -3.87 17.11
N HIS A 125 2.57 -3.29 18.20
CA HIS A 125 3.41 -2.63 19.20
C HIS A 125 4.26 -3.63 20.02
N GLU A 126 3.73 -4.80 20.35
CA GLU A 126 4.49 -5.88 20.98
C GLU A 126 5.63 -6.36 20.07
N ALA A 127 5.36 -6.49 18.76
CA ALA A 127 6.30 -6.89 17.73
C ALA A 127 7.45 -5.88 17.54
N LEU A 128 7.11 -4.59 17.41
CA LEU A 128 8.08 -3.49 17.29
C LEU A 128 8.96 -3.37 18.54
N ASN A 129 8.40 -3.63 19.73
CA ASN A 129 9.09 -3.60 21.03
C ASN A 129 9.94 -2.33 21.25
N GLY A 130 9.37 -1.16 20.97
CA GLY A 130 10.07 0.12 21.10
C GLY A 130 11.26 0.28 20.14
N GLY A 131 11.17 -0.32 18.95
CA GLY A 131 12.21 -0.26 17.91
C GLY A 131 13.30 -1.31 18.04
N LYS A 132 13.23 -2.20 19.04
CA LYS A 132 14.19 -3.31 19.20
C LYS A 132 14.02 -4.40 18.15
N MET A 133 12.82 -4.53 17.58
CA MET A 133 12.48 -5.51 16.54
C MET A 133 12.85 -6.96 16.89
N ASP A 134 12.89 -7.32 18.18
CA ASP A 134 13.28 -8.64 18.68
C ASP A 134 12.07 -9.48 19.15
N ARG A 135 10.85 -8.99 18.89
CA ARG A 135 9.60 -9.61 19.31
C ARG A 135 8.60 -9.83 18.18
N TRP A 136 9.01 -9.64 16.92
CA TRP A 136 8.08 -9.76 15.80
C TRP A 136 7.43 -11.15 15.75
N LEU A 137 8.25 -12.19 15.56
CA LEU A 137 7.74 -13.55 15.54
C LEU A 137 7.17 -14.02 16.90
N PRO A 138 7.76 -13.73 18.08
CA PRO A 138 7.16 -14.07 19.36
C PRO A 138 5.75 -13.50 19.58
N ALA A 139 5.51 -12.24 19.20
CA ALA A 139 4.20 -11.62 19.31
C ALA A 139 3.16 -12.34 18.42
N HIS A 140 3.57 -12.69 17.19
CA HIS A 140 2.72 -13.42 16.25
C HIS A 140 2.52 -14.90 16.60
N ARG A 141 3.52 -15.58 17.18
CA ARG A 141 3.32 -16.93 17.75
C ARG A 141 2.25 -16.92 18.84
N LYS A 142 2.21 -15.88 19.66
CA LYS A 142 1.21 -15.70 20.72
C LYS A 142 -0.17 -15.33 20.17
N ALA A 143 -0.24 -14.46 19.17
CA ALA A 143 -1.50 -14.00 18.60
C ALA A 143 -2.14 -14.98 17.59
N ASP A 144 -1.31 -15.57 16.72
CA ASP A 144 -1.73 -16.34 15.55
C ASP A 144 -1.42 -17.85 15.67
N GLY A 145 -0.73 -18.26 16.75
CA GLY A 145 -0.46 -19.66 17.06
C GLY A 145 0.36 -20.35 15.97
N VAL A 146 -0.23 -21.40 15.38
CA VAL A 146 0.40 -22.19 14.31
C VAL A 146 0.63 -21.37 13.03
N ASN A 147 -0.13 -20.29 12.83
CA ASN A 147 0.01 -19.42 11.66
C ASN A 147 1.07 -18.32 11.87
N GLY A 148 1.53 -18.09 13.11
CA GLY A 148 2.53 -17.07 13.43
C GLY A 148 3.75 -17.05 12.50
N PRO A 149 4.36 -18.18 12.09
CA PRO A 149 5.52 -18.14 11.19
C PRO A 149 5.24 -17.64 9.77
N TYR A 150 3.98 -17.55 9.31
CA TYR A 150 3.67 -16.94 8.00
C TYR A 150 4.11 -15.48 7.90
N VAL A 151 4.26 -14.77 9.03
CA VAL A 151 4.77 -13.39 9.03
C VAL A 151 6.19 -13.28 8.48
N MET A 152 6.97 -14.37 8.51
CA MET A 152 8.32 -14.41 7.95
C MET A 152 8.35 -14.84 6.48
N GLY A 153 7.19 -15.13 5.88
CA GLY A 153 7.09 -15.51 4.48
C GLY A 153 7.30 -14.30 3.55
N TYR A 154 7.96 -14.50 2.41
CA TYR A 154 8.08 -13.50 1.36
C TYR A 154 7.91 -14.09 -0.04
N HIS A 155 7.54 -13.27 -1.00
CA HIS A 155 7.46 -13.60 -2.40
C HIS A 155 8.66 -13.08 -3.20
N THR A 156 8.96 -13.80 -4.27
CA THR A 156 9.97 -13.41 -5.27
C THR A 156 9.30 -12.96 -6.56
N ARG A 157 10.12 -12.49 -7.52
CA ARG A 157 9.66 -12.15 -8.86
C ARG A 157 8.94 -13.31 -9.55
N GLU A 158 9.35 -14.54 -9.31
CA GLU A 158 8.73 -15.73 -9.88
C GLU A 158 7.34 -16.02 -9.29
N ASP A 159 7.06 -15.51 -8.09
CA ASP A 159 5.80 -15.72 -7.37
C ASP A 159 4.77 -14.63 -7.68
N ILE A 160 5.21 -13.37 -7.82
CA ILE A 160 4.36 -12.18 -8.11
C ILE A 160 4.92 -11.34 -9.27
N PRO A 161 4.98 -11.90 -10.49
CA PRO A 161 5.72 -11.29 -11.60
C PRO A 161 5.19 -9.92 -12.05
N PHE A 162 3.88 -9.68 -11.94
CA PHE A 162 3.27 -8.40 -12.31
C PHE A 162 3.70 -7.26 -11.37
N GLN A 163 3.69 -7.50 -10.06
CA GLN A 163 4.10 -6.52 -9.05
C GLN A 163 5.57 -6.11 -9.26
N TYR A 164 6.45 -7.07 -9.56
CA TYR A 164 7.85 -6.77 -9.90
C TYR A 164 7.99 -6.03 -11.24
N ALA A 165 7.17 -6.36 -12.24
CA ALA A 165 7.18 -5.64 -13.52
C ALA A 165 6.74 -4.17 -13.38
N LEU A 166 5.75 -3.90 -12.52
CA LEU A 166 5.37 -2.53 -12.15
C LEU A 166 6.52 -1.80 -11.46
N ALA A 167 7.16 -2.42 -10.46
CA ALA A 167 8.27 -1.82 -9.73
C ALA A 167 9.48 -1.52 -10.63
N ASP A 168 9.76 -2.36 -11.64
CA ASP A 168 10.82 -2.10 -12.61
C ASP A 168 10.50 -0.96 -13.58
N ALA A 169 9.23 -0.77 -13.93
CA ALA A 169 8.79 0.20 -14.94
C ALA A 169 8.54 1.59 -14.37
N PHE A 170 8.20 1.68 -13.08
CA PHE A 170 7.82 2.92 -12.40
C PHE A 170 8.69 3.18 -11.16
N THR A 171 8.35 4.22 -10.41
CA THR A 171 9.06 4.55 -9.17
C THR A 171 8.53 3.69 -8.02
N VAL A 172 9.44 3.04 -7.29
CA VAL A 172 9.13 2.37 -6.02
C VAL A 172 9.61 3.25 -4.86
N CYS A 173 8.80 3.36 -3.81
CA CYS A 173 9.12 4.10 -2.59
C CYS A 173 9.44 3.10 -1.46
N ASP A 174 10.72 2.76 -1.27
CA ASP A 174 11.19 1.78 -0.26
C ASP A 174 11.39 2.38 1.15
N ASN A 175 10.81 3.56 1.40
CA ASN A 175 10.77 4.24 2.69
C ASN A 175 9.39 4.88 2.93
N TYR A 176 8.34 4.18 2.52
CA TYR A 176 6.94 4.51 2.77
C TYR A 176 6.42 3.58 3.87
N PHE A 177 5.76 4.15 4.89
CA PHE A 177 5.28 3.41 6.05
C PHE A 177 3.78 3.62 6.21
N CYS A 178 3.10 2.61 6.75
CA CYS A 178 1.74 2.79 7.23
C CYS A 178 1.72 3.94 8.26
N SER A 179 0.66 4.75 8.23
CA SER A 179 0.54 5.89 9.13
C SER A 179 0.34 5.44 10.58
N VAL A 180 -0.34 4.31 10.75
CA VAL A 180 -0.68 3.70 12.02
C VAL A 180 -0.08 2.30 12.09
N LEU A 181 0.66 2.02 13.16
CA LEU A 181 1.11 0.68 13.50
C LEU A 181 -0.07 -0.12 14.08
N GLY A 182 -0.91 -0.63 13.20
CA GLY A 182 -2.18 -1.24 13.51
C GLY A 182 -2.98 -1.54 12.25
N PRO A 183 -4.29 -1.82 12.39
CA PRO A 183 -5.04 -2.47 11.32
C PRO A 183 -5.47 -1.50 10.20
N THR A 184 -6.17 -2.06 9.20
CA THR A 184 -6.66 -1.39 7.99
C THR A 184 -7.37 -0.05 8.20
N TRP A 185 -8.42 -0.01 9.03
CA TRP A 185 -9.30 1.17 9.12
C TRP A 185 -8.56 2.43 9.58
N PRO A 186 -7.73 2.40 10.65
CA PRO A 186 -6.89 3.54 11.00
C PRO A 186 -6.01 4.07 9.85
N ASN A 187 -5.42 3.18 9.05
CA ASN A 187 -4.56 3.56 7.93
C ASN A 187 -5.36 4.15 6.76
N ARG A 188 -6.49 3.53 6.41
CA ARG A 188 -7.45 4.08 5.43
C ARG A 188 -7.99 5.44 5.88
N LEU A 189 -8.17 5.67 7.18
CA LEU A 189 -8.56 6.97 7.74
C LEU A 189 -7.47 8.03 7.56
N TYR A 190 -6.20 7.70 7.79
CA TYR A 190 -5.11 8.63 7.47
C TYR A 190 -5.07 8.96 5.97
N TRP A 191 -5.23 7.96 5.11
CA TRP A 191 -5.28 8.15 3.66
C TRP A 191 -6.40 9.09 3.21
N MET A 192 -7.58 8.98 3.83
CA MET A 192 -8.75 9.78 3.45
C MET A 192 -8.91 11.10 4.23
N THR A 193 -8.23 11.25 5.38
CA THR A 193 -8.52 12.36 6.31
C THR A 193 -7.32 12.93 7.07
N GLY A 194 -6.18 12.23 7.09
CA GLY A 194 -4.95 12.64 7.75
C GLY A 194 -4.92 12.47 9.27
N THR A 195 -5.89 11.78 9.88
CA THR A 195 -5.92 11.57 11.34
C THR A 195 -6.83 10.41 11.74
N ILE A 196 -6.60 9.85 12.93
CA ILE A 196 -7.49 8.88 13.61
C ILE A 196 -8.21 9.49 14.83
N ASP A 197 -8.17 10.83 14.96
CA ASP A 197 -8.66 11.58 16.13
C ASP A 197 -8.06 11.06 17.46
N PRO A 198 -6.74 11.18 17.67
CA PRO A 198 -6.02 10.62 18.83
C PRO A 198 -6.61 11.04 20.19
N GLY A 199 -7.09 12.29 20.27
CA GLY A 199 -7.75 12.84 21.47
C GLY A 199 -9.18 12.35 21.70
N GLY A 200 -9.79 11.61 20.76
CA GLY A 200 -11.08 10.95 20.90
C GLY A 200 -12.31 11.84 21.04
N THR A 201 -12.22 13.10 20.61
CA THR A 201 -13.31 14.07 20.77
C THR A 201 -14.37 13.98 19.67
N ARG A 202 -14.06 13.33 18.55
CA ARG A 202 -14.84 13.31 17.31
C ARG A 202 -15.13 11.91 16.80
N GLY A 203 -15.02 10.90 17.65
CA GLY A 203 -15.39 9.50 17.37
C GLY A 203 -14.21 8.53 17.39
N GLY A 204 -12.98 9.03 17.46
CA GLY A 204 -11.79 8.21 17.73
C GLY A 204 -11.50 8.05 19.23
N PRO A 205 -10.25 7.75 19.61
CA PRO A 205 -9.15 7.35 18.72
C PRO A 205 -9.47 6.03 18.01
N VAL A 206 -9.18 5.95 16.72
CA VAL A 206 -9.42 4.72 15.94
C VAL A 206 -8.14 3.91 15.88
N ILE A 207 -8.10 2.81 16.64
CA ILE A 207 -6.97 1.86 16.69
C ILE A 207 -7.37 0.42 16.33
N SER A 208 -8.60 0.24 15.84
CA SER A 208 -9.20 -1.04 15.45
C SER A 208 -10.11 -0.89 14.23
N ASN A 209 -10.47 -2.00 13.59
CA ASN A 209 -11.43 -2.04 12.47
C ASN A 209 -12.89 -1.98 12.97
N THR A 210 -13.19 -1.03 13.85
CA THR A 210 -14.55 -0.84 14.41
C THR A 210 -14.86 0.65 14.56
N ALA A 211 -16.11 1.02 14.28
CA ALA A 211 -16.62 2.37 14.40
C ALA A 211 -17.88 2.39 15.30
N PRO A 212 -17.72 2.37 16.63
CA PRO A 212 -18.87 2.29 17.55
C PRO A 212 -19.78 3.53 17.47
N ARG A 213 -19.25 4.66 16.98
CA ARG A 213 -19.98 5.90 16.73
C ARG A 213 -19.48 6.53 15.43
N PRO A 214 -20.32 7.27 14.68
CA PRO A 214 -19.85 7.98 13.50
C PRO A 214 -18.74 8.99 13.81
N TYR A 215 -17.81 9.13 12.88
CA TYR A 215 -16.73 10.11 12.90
C TYR A 215 -17.23 11.51 12.51
N ARG A 216 -16.65 12.55 13.11
CA ARG A 216 -17.13 13.94 12.96
C ARG A 216 -16.06 14.98 12.59
N TRP A 217 -14.83 14.57 12.31
CA TRP A 217 -13.83 15.49 11.75
C TRP A 217 -13.98 15.64 10.23
N THR A 218 -13.35 16.68 9.68
CA THR A 218 -13.45 16.98 8.25
C THR A 218 -12.50 16.12 7.43
N THR A 219 -13.03 15.43 6.42
CA THR A 219 -12.29 14.56 5.50
C THR A 219 -11.60 15.34 4.36
N TYR A 220 -10.68 14.72 3.62
CA TYR A 220 -10.15 15.32 2.38
C TYR A 220 -11.23 15.51 1.32
N ALA A 221 -12.17 14.56 1.20
CA ALA A 221 -13.31 14.66 0.28
C ALA A 221 -14.18 15.91 0.54
N GLU A 222 -14.50 16.22 1.80
CA GLU A 222 -15.21 17.46 2.16
C GLU A 222 -14.39 18.72 1.82
N ARG A 223 -13.07 18.68 2.00
CA ARG A 223 -12.18 19.80 1.65
C ARG A 223 -12.14 20.03 0.13
N LEU A 224 -12.02 18.96 -0.66
CA LEU A 224 -12.07 19.02 -2.11
C LEU A 224 -13.44 19.53 -2.60
N GLN A 225 -14.53 19.02 -2.01
CA GLN A 225 -15.89 19.47 -2.31
C GLN A 225 -16.05 20.97 -2.06
N LYS A 226 -15.57 21.48 -0.91
CA LYS A 226 -15.61 22.91 -0.57
C LYS A 226 -14.74 23.76 -1.51
N ALA A 227 -13.61 23.23 -1.96
CA ALA A 227 -12.70 23.91 -2.88
C ALA A 227 -13.18 23.90 -4.34
N GLY A 228 -14.26 23.19 -4.66
CA GLY A 228 -14.73 23.03 -6.04
C GLY A 228 -13.85 22.12 -6.90
N ILE A 229 -12.94 21.36 -6.28
CA ILE A 229 -12.09 20.38 -6.98
C ILE A 229 -12.93 19.12 -7.20
N SER A 230 -12.94 18.60 -8.44
CA SER A 230 -13.70 17.37 -8.74
C SER A 230 -13.06 16.16 -8.08
N TRP A 231 -13.87 15.33 -7.46
CA TRP A 231 -13.41 14.10 -6.80
C TRP A 231 -14.48 13.00 -6.85
N ARG A 232 -14.06 11.75 -6.69
CA ARG A 232 -14.94 10.58 -6.58
C ARG A 232 -14.25 9.40 -5.91
N VAL A 233 -15.04 8.59 -5.21
CA VAL A 233 -14.70 7.23 -4.81
C VAL A 233 -15.29 6.26 -5.83
N TYR A 234 -14.43 5.51 -6.51
CA TYR A 234 -14.78 4.39 -7.38
C TYR A 234 -14.82 3.12 -6.54
N GLN A 235 -16.03 2.61 -6.30
CA GLN A 235 -16.27 1.43 -5.49
C GLN A 235 -17.47 0.64 -6.00
N GLU A 236 -17.34 -0.68 -5.96
CA GLU A 236 -18.40 -1.63 -6.31
C GLU A 236 -19.23 -1.98 -5.07
N GLN A 237 -20.28 -2.78 -5.26
CA GLN A 237 -21.15 -3.22 -4.17
C GLN A 237 -20.37 -3.87 -3.02
N ASP A 238 -19.39 -4.71 -3.37
CA ASP A 238 -18.33 -5.13 -2.48
C ASP A 238 -17.21 -4.10 -2.52
N ASN A 239 -16.97 -3.44 -1.39
CA ASN A 239 -15.86 -2.51 -1.18
C ASN A 239 -15.01 -2.91 0.03
N TYR A 240 -15.21 -4.14 0.53
CA TYR A 240 -14.55 -4.71 1.70
C TYR A 240 -14.56 -3.85 2.98
N GLY A 241 -15.50 -2.90 3.10
CA GLY A 241 -15.52 -1.94 4.22
C GLY A 241 -14.33 -0.99 4.25
N CYS A 242 -13.61 -0.83 3.14
CA CYS A 242 -12.38 -0.04 3.04
C CYS A 242 -12.65 1.44 2.69
N ASN A 243 -13.88 1.80 2.34
CA ASN A 243 -14.28 3.20 2.15
C ASN A 243 -14.63 3.85 3.50
N MET A 244 -13.64 4.46 4.14
CA MET A 244 -13.84 5.03 5.47
C MET A 244 -14.78 6.22 5.53
N LEU A 245 -15.11 6.86 4.39
CA LEU A 245 -16.10 7.92 4.34
C LEU A 245 -17.47 7.42 4.85
N GLU A 246 -17.78 6.13 4.72
CA GLU A 246 -19.03 5.52 5.20
C GLU A 246 -19.21 5.60 6.71
N GLU A 247 -18.10 5.75 7.43
CA GLU A 247 -18.09 5.84 8.88
C GLU A 247 -18.26 7.29 9.39
N PHE A 248 -18.26 8.29 8.51
CA PHE A 248 -18.44 9.70 8.88
C PHE A 248 -19.90 10.11 8.92
N GLN A 249 -20.28 10.87 9.95
CA GLN A 249 -21.66 11.33 10.15
C GLN A 249 -22.21 12.07 8.91
N ARG A 250 -21.42 12.98 8.33
CA ARG A 250 -21.82 13.76 7.14
C ARG A 250 -22.19 12.87 5.94
N PHE A 251 -21.47 11.78 5.75
CA PHE A 251 -21.68 10.85 4.64
C PHE A 251 -22.83 9.87 4.91
N ARG A 252 -23.00 9.43 6.16
CA ARG A 252 -24.17 8.65 6.59
C ARG A 252 -25.47 9.44 6.46
N ASP A 253 -25.41 10.75 6.73
CA ASP A 253 -26.55 11.66 6.62
C ASP A 253 -26.88 11.99 5.15
N ALA A 254 -25.89 11.98 4.25
CA ALA A 254 -26.06 12.30 2.83
C ALA A 254 -27.03 11.35 2.13
N LYS A 255 -27.82 11.88 1.19
CA LYS A 255 -28.88 11.17 0.44
C LYS A 255 -28.66 11.31 -1.06
N PRO A 256 -29.27 10.44 -1.90
CA PRO A 256 -29.24 10.60 -3.35
C PRO A 256 -29.53 12.05 -3.80
N GLY A 257 -28.70 12.59 -4.68
CA GLY A 257 -28.70 14.00 -5.08
C GLY A 257 -27.75 14.91 -4.28
N ASP A 258 -27.29 14.51 -3.10
CA ASP A 258 -26.22 15.22 -2.38
C ASP A 258 -24.85 14.89 -3.03
N PRO A 259 -24.00 15.90 -3.34
CA PRO A 259 -22.66 15.65 -3.87
C PRO A 259 -21.81 14.68 -3.05
N LEU A 260 -21.91 14.68 -1.71
CA LEU A 260 -21.18 13.75 -0.85
C LEU A 260 -21.66 12.31 -1.04
N TYR A 261 -22.97 12.13 -1.24
CA TYR A 261 -23.53 10.82 -1.54
C TYR A 261 -23.12 10.36 -2.95
N GLU A 262 -23.33 11.19 -3.96
CA GLU A 262 -23.08 10.83 -5.37
C GLU A 262 -21.61 10.55 -5.67
N ARG A 263 -20.69 11.22 -4.96
CA ARG A 263 -19.25 11.09 -5.18
C ARG A 263 -18.56 10.17 -4.18
N GLY A 264 -19.06 10.06 -2.95
CA GLY A 264 -18.38 9.32 -1.87
C GLY A 264 -19.04 8.02 -1.43
N MET A 265 -20.36 7.85 -1.67
CA MET A 265 -21.14 6.73 -1.12
C MET A 265 -21.73 5.82 -2.19
N ARG A 266 -22.05 6.38 -3.36
CA ARG A 266 -22.72 5.66 -4.44
C ARG A 266 -21.88 4.46 -4.91
N ARG A 267 -22.51 3.28 -4.92
CA ARG A 267 -21.98 2.05 -5.52
C ARG A 267 -22.07 2.14 -7.04
N LEU A 268 -21.00 1.78 -7.73
CA LEU A 268 -20.88 1.87 -9.18
C LEU A 268 -20.82 0.45 -9.80
N PRO A 269 -21.27 0.28 -11.05
CA PRO A 269 -20.97 -0.93 -11.81
C PRO A 269 -19.46 -1.15 -11.95
N ALA A 270 -19.04 -2.42 -11.95
CA ALA A 270 -17.68 -2.79 -12.32
C ALA A 270 -17.29 -2.18 -13.67
N GLY A 271 -16.05 -1.69 -13.79
CA GLY A 271 -15.55 -1.07 -15.03
C GLY A 271 -15.78 0.44 -15.14
N THR A 272 -16.53 1.07 -14.22
CA THR A 272 -16.84 2.51 -14.32
C THR A 272 -15.59 3.40 -14.32
N PHE A 273 -14.56 3.06 -13.53
CA PHE A 273 -13.30 3.80 -13.53
C PHE A 273 -12.60 3.69 -14.89
N GLU A 274 -12.50 2.47 -15.40
CA GLU A 274 -11.85 2.16 -16.66
C GLU A 274 -12.57 2.87 -17.83
N ASP A 275 -13.90 2.94 -17.81
CA ASP A 275 -14.68 3.69 -18.80
C ASP A 275 -14.44 5.20 -18.71
N ASP A 276 -14.37 5.77 -17.52
CA ASP A 276 -14.08 7.21 -17.36
C ASP A 276 -12.64 7.54 -17.77
N ALA A 277 -11.67 6.67 -17.49
CA ALA A 277 -10.28 6.84 -17.89
C ALA A 277 -10.13 6.85 -19.42
N ARG A 278 -10.73 5.88 -20.12
CA ARG A 278 -10.64 5.81 -21.59
C ARG A 278 -11.27 7.01 -22.28
N ASN A 279 -12.28 7.63 -21.67
CA ASN A 279 -13.07 8.70 -22.27
C ASN A 279 -12.75 10.10 -21.72
N ASP A 280 -11.63 10.29 -21.03
CA ASP A 280 -11.21 11.58 -20.46
C ASP A 280 -12.27 12.23 -19.56
N ARG A 281 -12.85 11.42 -18.66
CA ARG A 281 -13.88 11.85 -17.68
C ARG A 281 -13.45 11.70 -16.23
N LEU A 282 -12.19 11.39 -15.96
CA LEU A 282 -11.69 11.26 -14.59
C LEU A 282 -11.85 12.59 -13.83
N PRO A 283 -12.23 12.57 -12.55
CA PRO A 283 -12.15 13.75 -11.70
C PRO A 283 -10.68 14.09 -11.40
N ALA A 284 -10.44 15.25 -10.79
CA ALA A 284 -9.10 15.64 -10.39
C ALA A 284 -8.52 14.72 -9.31
N VAL A 285 -9.36 14.18 -8.42
CA VAL A 285 -8.94 13.19 -7.41
C VAL A 285 -9.85 11.97 -7.45
N SER A 286 -9.27 10.80 -7.67
CA SER A 286 -9.99 9.52 -7.69
C SER A 286 -9.46 8.61 -6.59
N TRP A 287 -10.32 8.16 -5.68
CA TRP A 287 -10.03 7.03 -4.79
C TRP A 287 -10.63 5.77 -5.39
N ILE A 288 -9.85 4.70 -5.50
CA ILE A 288 -10.33 3.40 -5.97
C ILE A 288 -10.32 2.44 -4.79
N ILE A 289 -11.46 1.81 -4.53
CA ILE A 289 -11.62 0.81 -3.48
C ILE A 289 -11.77 -0.56 -4.14
N PRO A 290 -10.80 -1.49 -3.93
CA PRO A 290 -10.92 -2.83 -4.47
C PRO A 290 -12.07 -3.60 -3.82
N THR A 291 -12.59 -4.60 -4.54
CA THR A 291 -13.45 -5.62 -3.93
C THR A 291 -12.62 -6.50 -2.99
N SER A 292 -13.26 -7.24 -2.09
CA SER A 292 -12.58 -8.18 -1.18
C SER A 292 -11.66 -9.15 -1.93
N TYR A 293 -12.14 -9.73 -3.03
CA TYR A 293 -11.38 -10.68 -3.85
C TYR A 293 -10.15 -10.06 -4.54
N GLN A 294 -10.20 -8.76 -4.83
CA GLN A 294 -9.19 -8.03 -5.60
C GLN A 294 -8.25 -7.19 -4.74
N SER A 295 -8.44 -7.21 -3.41
CA SER A 295 -7.74 -6.33 -2.47
C SER A 295 -6.30 -6.76 -2.17
N GLU A 296 -5.93 -7.98 -2.57
CA GLU A 296 -4.72 -8.66 -2.11
C GLU A 296 -4.67 -8.93 -0.61
N HIS A 297 -5.75 -8.75 0.17
CA HIS A 297 -5.74 -9.18 1.57
C HIS A 297 -5.30 -10.66 1.66
N PRO A 298 -4.42 -11.09 2.59
CA PRO A 298 -3.61 -12.32 2.45
C PRO A 298 -4.39 -13.62 2.23
N ALA A 299 -5.65 -13.68 2.65
CA ALA A 299 -6.57 -14.77 2.35
C ALA A 299 -7.00 -14.85 0.86
N TYR A 300 -6.69 -13.84 0.05
CA TYR A 300 -6.95 -13.70 -1.38
C TYR A 300 -5.64 -13.64 -2.17
N LEU A 301 -5.74 -13.84 -3.49
CA LEU A 301 -4.59 -14.04 -4.36
C LEU A 301 -3.98 -12.69 -4.83
N PRO A 302 -2.66 -12.48 -4.70
CA PRO A 302 -1.94 -11.39 -5.37
C PRO A 302 -2.19 -11.32 -6.88
N ALA A 303 -2.49 -12.46 -7.52
CA ALA A 303 -2.83 -12.49 -8.95
C ALA A 303 -4.17 -11.78 -9.27
N ALA A 304 -5.14 -11.82 -8.36
CA ALA A 304 -6.43 -11.12 -8.54
C ALA A 304 -6.26 -9.61 -8.39
N GLY A 305 -5.46 -9.17 -7.41
CA GLY A 305 -5.08 -7.76 -7.28
C GLY A 305 -4.22 -7.26 -8.44
N ALA A 306 -3.31 -8.09 -8.95
CA ALA A 306 -2.53 -7.80 -10.15
C ALA A 306 -3.44 -7.51 -11.36
N ASP A 307 -4.39 -8.40 -11.65
CA ASP A 307 -5.38 -8.18 -12.73
C ASP A 307 -6.20 -6.91 -12.50
N TYR A 308 -6.62 -6.66 -11.25
CA TYR A 308 -7.37 -5.46 -10.90
C TYR A 308 -6.58 -4.18 -11.17
N VAL A 309 -5.32 -4.10 -10.72
CA VAL A 309 -4.43 -2.94 -10.94
C VAL A 309 -4.08 -2.81 -12.43
N ALA A 310 -3.79 -3.92 -13.11
CA ALA A 310 -3.47 -3.94 -14.54
C ALA A 310 -4.56 -3.25 -15.37
N LYS A 311 -5.83 -3.61 -15.15
CA LYS A 311 -6.97 -3.00 -15.86
C LYS A 311 -7.09 -1.48 -15.66
N LYS A 312 -6.70 -0.97 -14.48
CA LYS A 312 -6.81 0.46 -14.12
C LYS A 312 -5.76 1.25 -14.89
N ILE A 313 -4.52 0.78 -14.81
CA ILE A 313 -3.38 1.44 -15.46
C ILE A 313 -3.50 1.29 -16.98
N GLU A 314 -3.98 0.15 -17.48
CA GLU A 314 -4.27 -0.05 -18.91
C GLU A 314 -5.34 0.93 -19.39
N ALA A 315 -6.45 1.11 -18.68
CA ALA A 315 -7.51 2.03 -19.09
C ALA A 315 -7.04 3.50 -19.14
N ILE A 316 -6.13 3.90 -18.24
CA ILE A 316 -5.47 5.20 -18.32
C ILE A 316 -4.56 5.26 -19.57
N ALA A 317 -3.76 4.22 -19.81
CA ALA A 317 -2.80 4.15 -20.91
C ALA A 317 -3.44 4.03 -22.30
N ASP A 318 -4.66 3.50 -22.39
CA ASP A 318 -5.47 3.41 -23.62
C ASP A 318 -5.76 4.80 -24.20
N ASN A 319 -5.79 5.84 -23.35
CA ASN A 319 -5.92 7.23 -23.77
C ASN A 319 -4.64 8.01 -23.48
N ARG A 320 -3.87 8.30 -24.54
CA ARG A 320 -2.56 8.97 -24.43
C ARG A 320 -2.62 10.35 -23.78
N GLU A 321 -3.71 11.09 -23.94
CA GLU A 321 -3.85 12.41 -23.32
C GLU A 321 -4.11 12.28 -21.82
N VAL A 322 -4.96 11.32 -21.42
CA VAL A 322 -5.21 11.01 -20.00
C VAL A 322 -3.94 10.47 -19.32
N TRP A 323 -3.21 9.57 -19.97
CA TRP A 323 -1.92 9.07 -19.48
C TRP A 323 -0.92 10.20 -19.15
N ARG A 324 -0.82 11.22 -20.01
CA ARG A 324 0.16 12.30 -19.86
C ARG A 324 -0.13 13.23 -18.67
N LYS A 325 -1.39 13.28 -18.22
CA LYS A 325 -1.86 14.20 -17.17
C LYS A 325 -2.35 13.48 -15.91
N THR A 326 -2.01 12.19 -15.76
CA THR A 326 -2.42 11.38 -14.61
C THR A 326 -1.23 10.93 -13.77
N ALA A 327 -1.32 11.13 -12.46
CA ALA A 327 -0.48 10.46 -11.48
C ALA A 327 -1.27 9.30 -10.84
N PHE A 328 -0.76 8.07 -10.97
CA PHE A 328 -1.34 6.89 -10.33
C PHE A 328 -0.47 6.49 -9.13
N ILE A 329 -1.06 6.46 -7.95
CA ILE A 329 -0.41 6.05 -6.70
C ILE A 329 -1.03 4.72 -6.28
N LEU A 330 -0.20 3.69 -6.26
CA LEU A 330 -0.49 2.38 -5.70
C LEU A 330 0.19 2.29 -4.33
N ASP A 331 -0.59 2.07 -3.28
CA ASP A 331 -0.08 1.81 -1.94
C ASP A 331 -0.83 0.65 -1.26
N TYR A 332 -0.41 0.33 -0.03
CA TYR A 332 -1.02 -0.67 0.83
C TYR A 332 -1.36 0.00 2.16
N ASP A 333 -2.46 -0.40 2.77
CA ASP A 333 -2.95 0.19 4.03
C ASP A 333 -2.01 -0.13 5.21
N GLU A 334 -1.65 -1.40 5.38
CA GLU A 334 -0.76 -1.92 6.41
C GLU A 334 -0.14 -3.27 5.99
N ASN A 335 0.52 -3.97 6.91
CA ASN A 335 1.42 -5.07 6.60
C ASN A 335 0.89 -6.48 6.93
N ASP A 336 -0.33 -6.63 7.44
CA ASP A 336 -0.90 -7.85 8.04
C ASP A 336 -0.13 -8.39 9.26
N GLY A 337 0.89 -7.66 9.71
CA GLY A 337 1.95 -8.18 10.57
C GLY A 337 3.05 -8.97 9.85
N LEU A 338 3.03 -9.06 8.51
CA LEU A 338 4.15 -9.54 7.72
C LEU A 338 5.40 -8.72 8.07
N PHE A 339 6.50 -9.44 8.24
CA PHE A 339 7.76 -8.90 8.71
C PHE A 339 8.32 -7.89 7.71
N ASP A 340 8.88 -6.82 8.26
CA ASP A 340 9.73 -5.86 7.55
C ASP A 340 10.93 -5.53 8.43
N HIS A 341 12.12 -5.51 7.84
CA HIS A 341 13.35 -5.26 8.59
C HIS A 341 13.56 -3.78 8.94
N VAL A 342 12.87 -2.86 8.26
CA VAL A 342 13.04 -1.43 8.45
C VAL A 342 12.24 -0.98 9.67
N ILE A 343 12.95 -0.43 10.67
CA ILE A 343 12.29 0.17 11.83
C ILE A 343 11.54 1.42 11.38
N PRO A 344 10.21 1.49 11.53
CA PRO A 344 9.45 2.69 11.17
C PRO A 344 9.88 3.87 12.05
N PRO A 345 9.94 5.09 11.50
CA PRO A 345 10.20 6.27 12.31
C PRO A 345 9.12 6.42 13.37
N SER A 346 9.52 6.84 14.57
CA SER A 346 8.60 7.08 15.69
C SER A 346 8.62 8.55 16.10
N PRO A 347 7.47 9.14 16.45
CA PRO A 347 7.41 10.51 16.93
C PRO A 347 8.15 10.66 18.28
N PRO A 348 8.79 11.81 18.56
CA PRO A 348 9.35 12.08 19.88
C PRO A 348 8.30 11.95 20.99
N ALA A 349 8.70 11.44 22.15
CA ALA A 349 7.80 11.30 23.29
C ALA A 349 7.13 12.64 23.66
N GLY A 350 5.81 12.62 23.88
CA GLY A 350 5.04 13.81 24.22
C GLY A 350 4.68 14.71 23.03
N THR A 351 4.97 14.30 21.79
CA THR A 351 4.47 15.00 20.61
C THR A 351 2.93 15.01 20.63
N PRO A 352 2.29 16.18 20.59
CA PRO A 352 0.83 16.27 20.63
C PRO A 352 0.19 15.52 19.45
N ASP A 353 -0.92 14.82 19.72
CA ASP A 353 -1.69 14.08 18.72
C ASP A 353 -0.93 12.95 17.99
N GLU A 354 0.19 12.48 18.54
CA GLU A 354 0.99 11.39 17.95
C GLU A 354 0.99 10.10 18.79
N PHE A 355 0.20 10.06 19.88
CA PHE A 355 0.14 8.95 20.81
C PHE A 355 -1.30 8.61 21.20
N VAL A 356 -1.58 7.32 21.38
CA VAL A 356 -2.83 6.80 21.96
C VAL A 356 -2.47 5.83 23.07
N GLY A 357 -2.98 6.07 24.29
CA GLY A 357 -2.71 5.18 25.44
C GLY A 357 -1.22 5.05 25.80
N GLY A 358 -0.40 6.08 25.50
CA GLY A 358 1.04 6.08 25.76
C GLY A 358 1.88 5.35 24.70
N LEU A 359 1.26 4.78 23.69
CA LEU A 359 1.93 4.15 22.55
C LEU A 359 1.90 5.10 21.33
N PRO A 360 2.97 5.17 20.52
CA PRO A 360 3.01 6.01 19.33
C PRO A 360 2.00 5.52 18.29
N ILE A 361 1.42 6.41 17.49
CA ILE A 361 0.47 6.00 16.46
C ILE A 361 1.14 5.17 15.37
N GLY A 362 2.32 5.58 14.92
CA GLY A 362 3.06 4.98 13.82
C GLY A 362 4.03 6.00 13.24
N ALA A 363 4.34 5.90 11.96
CA ALA A 363 5.22 6.83 11.25
C ALA A 363 4.58 8.21 10.96
N ALA A 364 3.43 8.54 11.57
CA ALA A 364 2.66 9.72 11.23
C ALA A 364 3.46 11.02 11.44
N SER A 365 3.56 11.73 10.32
CA SER A 365 3.92 13.12 10.08
C SER A 365 4.59 13.91 11.21
N VAL A 366 5.88 14.18 11.01
CA VAL A 366 6.46 15.47 11.43
C VAL A 366 5.76 16.58 10.62
N SER A 367 4.55 17.01 11.03
CA SER A 367 3.86 18.16 10.42
C SER A 367 3.63 19.28 11.44
N ARG A 368 4.68 20.09 11.61
CA ARG A 368 4.51 21.54 11.74
C ARG A 368 5.48 22.22 10.78
N ALA A 369 4.94 22.73 9.68
CA ALA A 369 5.45 23.92 9.02
C ALA A 369 4.30 24.92 8.97
#